data_AF-A0A7X7NDP4-F1
#
_entry.id   AF-A0A7X7NDP4-F1
#
_cell.length_a   1.000
_cell.length_b   1.000
_cell.length_c   1.000
_cell.angle_alpha   90.00
_cell.angle_beta   90.00
_cell.angle_gamma   90.00
#
_symmetry.space_group_name_H-M   'P 1'
#
loop_
_entity.id
_entity.type
_entity.pdbx_description
1 polymer ?
#
loop_
_entity_poly.entity_id
_entity_poly.type
_entity_poly.pdbx_seq_one_letter_code
_entity_poly.pdbx_strand_id
1 'polypeptide(L)'
;MDQLEEAVKDFSDEYLLDQFTKHSEEYTPDALKLLGEEIERRKISSASEPEAGSGRKVRTGTLELDSEDFMKLDHYFTHTDVLLAVAMLRDNNLLFFIGNEASGDTIPLQSEASKRFTLHVHKSNLEEAHRLLDEHFDKADGLYQLRCSGARDRLKVFSFSDIRITDVEAKEKIEVVLSEDEKSVIIKYGNRLLSEADQIEEQQERVLFYYDCIEQVIESLESGKVLMMYRSDLLTILEILQVYCGEPDFPSDMDETISSLLGFFTEV
;
A
#
# COMPACT_ATOMS: atom_id res chain seq x y z
N MET A 1 -27.20 -15.12 -27.77
CA MET A 1 -26.61 -15.56 -29.06
C MET A 1 -26.32 -14.35 -29.93
N ASP A 2 -27.32 -13.51 -30.22
CA ASP A 2 -27.15 -12.29 -31.04
C ASP A 2 -26.07 -11.32 -30.52
N GLN A 3 -25.95 -11.15 -29.20
CA GLN A 3 -24.91 -10.32 -28.58
C GLN A 3 -23.49 -10.88 -28.74
N LEU A 4 -23.33 -12.21 -28.79
CA LEU A 4 -22.03 -12.83 -29.01
C LEU A 4 -21.63 -12.70 -30.48
N GLU A 5 -22.59 -12.80 -31.40
CA GLU A 5 -22.36 -12.62 -32.82
C GLU A 5 -21.94 -11.18 -33.17
N GLU A 6 -22.50 -10.17 -32.49
CA GLU A 6 -22.01 -8.78 -32.62
C GLU A 6 -20.62 -8.60 -32.01
N ALA A 7 -20.40 -9.10 -30.79
CA ALA A 7 -19.10 -8.95 -30.11
C ALA A 7 -17.94 -9.59 -30.88
N VAL A 8 -18.17 -10.76 -31.47
CA VAL A 8 -17.17 -11.50 -32.27
C VAL A 8 -16.78 -10.73 -33.54
N LYS A 9 -17.67 -9.89 -34.09
CA LYS A 9 -17.36 -9.03 -35.25
C LYS A 9 -16.43 -7.88 -34.89
N ASP A 10 -16.39 -7.46 -33.63
CA ASP A 10 -15.52 -6.37 -33.16
C ASP A 10 -14.14 -6.85 -32.70
N PHE A 11 -13.91 -8.16 -32.63
CA PHE A 11 -12.61 -8.71 -32.24
C PHE A 11 -11.54 -8.46 -33.30
N SER A 12 -10.33 -8.13 -32.85
CA SER A 12 -9.15 -8.11 -33.72
C SER A 12 -8.79 -9.53 -34.15
N ASP A 13 -8.19 -9.66 -35.34
CA ASP A 13 -7.89 -10.98 -35.92
C ASP A 13 -6.94 -11.81 -35.03
N GLU A 14 -6.00 -11.16 -34.33
CA GLU A 14 -5.10 -11.79 -33.36
C GLU A 14 -5.85 -12.28 -32.11
N TYR A 15 -6.77 -11.47 -31.59
CA TYR A 15 -7.55 -11.82 -30.40
C TYR A 15 -8.54 -12.95 -30.71
N LEU A 16 -9.16 -12.91 -31.89
CA LEU A 16 -10.09 -13.94 -32.36
C LEU A 16 -9.39 -15.31 -32.53
N LEU A 17 -8.16 -15.32 -33.06
CA LEU A 17 -7.33 -16.54 -33.14
C LEU A 17 -6.91 -17.04 -31.75
N ASP A 18 -6.52 -16.14 -30.85
CA ASP A 18 -6.10 -16.49 -29.50
C ASP A 18 -7.26 -17.11 -28.69
N GLN A 19 -8.44 -16.50 -28.76
CA GLN A 19 -9.66 -17.02 -28.12
C GLN A 19 -10.10 -18.37 -28.70
N PHE A 20 -9.97 -18.56 -30.02
CA PHE A 20 -10.34 -19.83 -30.67
C PHE A 20 -9.33 -20.96 -30.40
N THR A 21 -8.04 -20.65 -30.26
CA THR A 21 -6.99 -21.68 -30.13
C THR A 21 -6.61 -21.99 -28.68
N LYS A 22 -6.44 -20.98 -27.84
CA LYS A 22 -5.93 -21.15 -26.46
C LYS A 22 -7.04 -21.31 -25.41
N HIS A 23 -8.22 -20.76 -25.69
CA HIS A 23 -9.34 -20.75 -24.73
C HIS A 23 -10.53 -21.60 -25.19
N SER A 24 -10.31 -22.53 -26.13
CA SER A 24 -11.38 -23.35 -26.72
C SER A 24 -12.13 -24.22 -25.71
N GLU A 25 -11.49 -24.61 -24.60
CA GLU A 25 -12.09 -25.43 -23.53
C GLU A 25 -13.08 -24.64 -22.65
N GLU A 26 -13.06 -23.30 -22.72
CA GLU A 26 -13.90 -22.42 -21.91
C GLU A 26 -15.23 -22.05 -22.59
N TYR A 27 -15.41 -22.44 -23.86
CA TYR A 27 -16.54 -22.03 -24.70
C TYR A 27 -17.56 -23.14 -24.97
N THR A 28 -18.83 -22.76 -25.13
CA THR A 28 -19.87 -23.68 -25.59
C THR A 28 -19.68 -24.03 -27.07
N PRO A 29 -20.16 -25.20 -27.54
CA PRO A 29 -20.03 -25.62 -28.93
C PRO A 29 -20.58 -24.60 -29.94
N ASP A 30 -21.66 -23.90 -29.57
CA ASP A 30 -22.25 -22.86 -30.41
C ASP A 30 -21.39 -21.59 -30.49
N ALA A 31 -20.67 -21.24 -29.41
CA ALA A 31 -19.74 -20.11 -29.38
C ALA A 31 -18.48 -20.38 -30.20
N LEU A 32 -17.94 -21.61 -30.12
CA LEU A 32 -16.81 -22.04 -30.95
C LEU A 32 -17.17 -22.06 -32.44
N LYS A 33 -18.41 -22.46 -32.77
CA LYS A 33 -18.91 -22.43 -34.15
C LYS A 33 -18.94 -21.00 -34.70
N LEU A 34 -19.44 -20.03 -33.93
CA LEU A 34 -19.47 -18.62 -34.32
C LEU A 34 -18.05 -18.02 -34.51
N LEU A 35 -17.11 -18.34 -33.61
CA LEU A 35 -15.71 -17.91 -33.73
C LEU A 35 -15.04 -18.53 -34.97
N GLY A 36 -15.27 -19.82 -35.24
CA GLY A 36 -14.74 -20.51 -36.41
C GLY A 36 -15.30 -19.98 -37.73
N GLU A 37 -16.61 -19.72 -37.79
CA GLU A 37 -17.27 -19.10 -38.94
C GLU A 37 -16.71 -17.69 -39.22
N GLU A 38 -16.38 -16.93 -38.18
CA GLU A 38 -15.76 -15.61 -38.31
C GLU A 38 -14.31 -15.69 -38.81
N ILE A 39 -13.50 -16.65 -38.32
CA ILE A 39 -12.14 -16.92 -38.79
C ILE A 39 -12.13 -17.26 -40.29
N GLU A 40 -13.03 -18.16 -40.71
CA GLU A 40 -13.17 -18.56 -42.12
C GLU A 40 -13.67 -17.40 -42.99
N ARG A 41 -14.65 -16.62 -42.50
CA ARG A 41 -15.17 -15.44 -43.21
C ARG A 41 -14.08 -14.40 -43.47
N ARG A 42 -13.20 -14.17 -42.50
CA ARG A 42 -12.07 -13.25 -42.62
C ARG A 42 -10.85 -13.85 -43.32
N LYS A 43 -10.91 -15.14 -43.70
CA LYS A 43 -9.80 -15.89 -44.32
C LYS A 43 -8.50 -15.77 -43.53
N ILE A 44 -8.62 -15.74 -42.21
CA ILE A 44 -7.46 -15.67 -41.32
C ILE A 44 -6.75 -17.02 -41.44
N SER A 45 -5.66 -17.03 -42.20
CA SER A 45 -4.92 -18.26 -42.48
C SER A 45 -4.14 -18.66 -41.24
N SER A 46 -4.35 -19.87 -40.75
CA SER A 46 -3.57 -20.52 -39.68
C SER A 46 -2.10 -20.78 -40.04
N ALA A 47 -1.64 -20.25 -41.18
CA ALA A 47 -0.27 -20.31 -41.70
C ALA A 47 0.35 -18.93 -41.95
N SER A 48 -0.23 -17.87 -41.42
CA SER A 48 0.46 -16.60 -41.23
C SER A 48 0.90 -16.56 -39.78
N GLU A 49 2.19 -16.87 -39.55
CA GLU A 49 2.89 -16.28 -38.41
C GLU A 49 2.56 -14.78 -38.40
N PRO A 50 2.27 -14.18 -37.24
CA PRO A 50 1.90 -12.79 -37.19
C PRO A 50 3.04 -11.96 -37.80
N GLU A 51 2.76 -11.31 -38.93
CA GLU A 51 3.57 -10.20 -39.40
C GLU A 51 3.53 -9.13 -38.33
N ALA A 52 4.58 -9.13 -37.49
CA ALA A 52 4.80 -8.18 -36.44
C ALA A 52 5.01 -6.76 -37.01
N GLY A 53 3.91 -6.07 -37.31
CA GLY A 53 3.84 -4.62 -37.48
C GLY A 53 2.78 -4.08 -36.51
N SER A 54 3.09 -3.45 -35.38
CA SER A 54 4.30 -2.78 -34.93
C SER A 54 4.72 -3.36 -33.58
N GLY A 55 5.47 -4.45 -33.66
CA GLY A 55 6.39 -4.77 -32.58
C GLY A 55 7.32 -3.58 -32.43
N ARG A 56 7.05 -2.70 -31.46
CA ARG A 56 8.11 -2.01 -30.75
C ARG A 56 9.02 -3.16 -30.35
N LYS A 57 10.13 -3.34 -31.06
CA LYS A 57 11.20 -4.23 -30.65
C LYS A 57 11.54 -3.74 -29.25
N VAL A 58 10.90 -4.33 -28.23
CA VAL A 58 11.58 -4.57 -26.98
C VAL A 58 12.69 -5.48 -27.44
N ARG A 59 13.81 -4.84 -27.78
CA ARG A 59 15.08 -5.49 -27.74
C ARG A 59 15.11 -6.10 -26.34
N THR A 60 14.76 -7.38 -26.22
CA THR A 60 15.54 -8.29 -25.41
C THR A 60 16.91 -8.46 -26.10
N GLY A 61 17.54 -7.33 -26.44
CA GLY A 61 18.96 -7.26 -26.24
C GLY A 61 19.07 -7.38 -24.74
N THR A 62 19.76 -8.41 -24.28
CA THR A 62 20.54 -8.29 -23.06
C THR A 62 21.21 -6.93 -23.17
N LEU A 63 20.68 -5.94 -22.45
CA LEU A 63 21.31 -4.64 -22.37
C LEU A 63 22.55 -4.96 -21.55
N GLU A 64 23.68 -5.17 -22.22
CA GLU A 64 24.99 -5.20 -21.60
C GLU A 64 25.20 -3.77 -21.06
N LEU A 65 24.63 -3.56 -19.88
CA LEU A 65 24.81 -2.36 -19.10
C LEU A 65 26.08 -2.59 -18.31
N ASP A 66 27.09 -1.77 -18.57
CA ASP A 66 28.32 -1.81 -17.79
C ASP A 66 28.01 -1.34 -16.37
N SER A 67 28.65 -1.97 -15.38
CA SER A 67 28.50 -1.57 -13.98
C SER A 67 28.92 -0.12 -13.74
N GLU A 68 29.74 0.45 -14.64
CA GLU A 68 30.16 1.85 -14.65
C GLU A 68 29.02 2.83 -14.97
N ASP A 69 27.92 2.37 -15.59
CA ASP A 69 26.75 3.19 -15.93
C ASP A 69 25.77 3.36 -14.77
N PHE A 70 26.02 2.68 -13.66
CA PHE A 70 25.23 2.79 -12.45
C PHE A 70 25.97 3.56 -11.36
N MET A 71 25.25 4.46 -10.71
CA MET A 71 25.71 5.19 -9.55
C MET A 71 25.08 4.63 -8.28
N LYS A 72 25.93 4.41 -7.29
CA LYS A 72 25.51 4.02 -5.94
C LYS A 72 24.81 5.19 -5.27
N LEU A 73 23.65 4.94 -4.66
CA LEU A 73 23.00 5.92 -3.79
C LEU A 73 23.76 6.07 -2.46
N ASP A 74 23.73 7.28 -1.91
CA ASP A 74 24.61 7.68 -0.79
C ASP A 74 24.33 6.98 0.55
N HIS A 75 23.15 6.39 0.72
CA HIS A 75 22.71 5.78 1.99
C HIS A 75 22.30 4.31 1.79
N TYR A 76 22.32 3.57 2.90
CA TYR A 76 21.96 2.16 2.94
C TYR A 76 20.46 1.98 3.20
N PHE A 77 19.91 0.83 2.80
CA PHE A 77 18.54 0.43 3.10
C PHE A 77 18.53 -0.77 4.04
N THR A 78 17.50 -0.86 4.89
CA THR A 78 17.16 -2.10 5.57
C THR A 78 16.50 -3.08 4.59
N HIS A 79 16.28 -4.33 5.01
CA HIS A 79 15.60 -5.31 4.16
C HIS A 79 14.18 -4.87 3.77
N THR A 80 13.43 -4.29 4.70
CA THR A 80 12.06 -3.84 4.43
C THR A 80 12.06 -2.59 3.54
N ASP A 81 12.95 -1.64 3.84
CA ASP A 81 13.04 -0.37 3.10
C ASP A 81 13.52 -0.59 1.66
N VAL A 82 14.44 -1.53 1.43
CA VAL A 82 14.93 -1.81 0.07
C VAL A 82 13.84 -2.43 -0.79
N LEU A 83 12.95 -3.27 -0.23
CA LEU A 83 11.84 -3.87 -0.97
C LEU A 83 10.85 -2.80 -1.44
N LEU A 84 10.58 -1.81 -0.59
CA LEU A 84 9.70 -0.69 -0.94
C LEU A 84 10.36 0.23 -1.96
N ALA A 85 11.63 0.57 -1.78
CA ALA A 85 12.40 1.34 -2.76
C ALA A 85 12.44 0.63 -4.13
N VAL A 86 12.62 -0.70 -4.15
CA VAL A 86 12.58 -1.53 -5.35
C VAL A 86 11.22 -1.46 -6.03
N ALA A 87 10.13 -1.54 -5.28
CA ALA A 87 8.78 -1.41 -5.84
C ALA A 87 8.58 -0.04 -6.49
N MET A 88 8.93 1.05 -5.79
CA MET A 88 8.83 2.42 -6.31
C MET A 88 9.63 2.63 -7.60
N LEU A 89 10.89 2.17 -7.64
CA LEU A 89 11.73 2.32 -8.81
C LEU A 89 11.23 1.48 -10.00
N ARG A 90 10.72 0.27 -9.72
CA ARG A 90 10.15 -0.61 -10.75
C ARG A 90 8.87 -0.04 -11.34
N ASP A 91 7.96 0.47 -10.51
CA ASP A 91 6.69 1.05 -10.96
C ASP A 91 6.89 2.30 -11.81
N ASN A 92 7.98 3.03 -11.58
CA ASN A 92 8.40 4.18 -12.37
C ASN A 92 9.35 3.82 -13.53
N ASN A 93 9.52 2.53 -13.85
CA ASN A 93 10.36 2.02 -14.94
C ASN A 93 11.83 2.50 -14.89
N LEU A 94 12.40 2.65 -13.69
CA LEU A 94 13.79 3.05 -13.50
C LEU A 94 14.71 1.81 -13.52
N LEU A 95 15.89 1.96 -14.12
CA LEU A 95 16.90 0.89 -14.18
C LEU A 95 17.76 0.93 -12.90
N PHE A 96 17.74 -0.16 -12.14
CA PHE A 96 18.52 -0.29 -10.91
C PHE A 96 18.98 -1.73 -10.65
N PHE A 97 19.96 -1.89 -9.76
CA PHE A 97 20.29 -3.16 -9.13
C PHE A 97 20.59 -2.98 -7.64
N ILE A 98 20.49 -4.07 -6.89
CA ILE A 98 20.75 -4.09 -5.45
C ILE A 98 22.13 -4.68 -5.21
N GLY A 99 23.00 -3.94 -4.53
CA GLY A 99 24.24 -4.44 -3.96
C GLY A 99 24.04 -4.86 -2.51
N ASN A 100 24.78 -5.88 -2.09
CA ASN A 100 24.92 -6.25 -0.69
C ASN A 100 26.41 -6.25 -0.35
N GLU A 101 26.87 -5.24 0.40
CA GLU A 101 28.28 -5.11 0.78
C GLU A 101 28.70 -6.10 1.89
N ALA A 102 27.79 -6.95 2.39
CA ALA A 102 28.09 -8.01 3.34
C ALA A 102 28.36 -9.36 2.63
N SER A 103 29.44 -9.45 1.87
CA SER A 103 30.02 -10.73 1.44
C SER A 103 31.24 -11.06 2.29
N GLY A 104 31.00 -11.42 3.55
CA GLY A 104 31.88 -12.32 4.29
C GLY A 104 31.30 -13.71 4.17
N ASP A 105 32.12 -14.67 3.74
CA ASP A 105 31.81 -16.09 3.47
C ASP A 105 31.48 -16.88 4.76
N THR A 106 30.62 -16.32 5.61
CA THR A 106 30.25 -16.86 6.91
C THR A 106 28.78 -17.24 6.93
N ILE A 107 28.57 -18.53 7.20
CA ILE A 107 27.32 -19.22 7.52
C ILE A 107 26.32 -18.28 8.21
N PRO A 108 25.03 -18.24 7.80
CA PRO A 108 24.07 -17.24 8.25
C PRO A 108 23.68 -17.50 9.70
N LEU A 109 24.43 -16.89 10.62
CA LEU A 109 24.09 -16.79 12.04
C LEU A 109 23.83 -15.33 12.47
N GLN A 110 23.97 -14.37 11.55
CA GLN A 110 23.59 -12.99 11.79
C GLN A 110 22.14 -12.78 11.35
N SER A 111 21.31 -12.30 12.28
CA SER A 111 19.92 -11.90 12.04
C SER A 111 19.82 -11.07 10.75
N GLU A 112 18.88 -11.41 9.86
CA GLU A 112 18.67 -10.71 8.59
C GLU A 112 18.45 -9.20 8.77
N ALA A 113 18.04 -8.77 9.97
CA ALA A 113 17.92 -7.38 10.39
C ALA A 113 19.23 -6.56 10.35
N SER A 114 20.40 -7.22 10.20
CA SER A 114 21.70 -6.55 10.13
C SER A 114 22.26 -6.39 8.70
N LYS A 115 21.58 -6.95 7.69
CA LYS A 115 22.00 -6.81 6.28
C LYS A 115 21.67 -5.39 5.79
N ARG A 116 22.70 -4.66 5.36
CA ARG A 116 22.58 -3.32 4.77
C ARG A 116 22.67 -3.44 3.26
N PHE A 117 21.62 -2.97 2.58
CA PHE A 117 21.53 -3.04 1.13
C PHE A 117 21.94 -1.69 0.52
N THR A 118 22.66 -1.73 -0.59
CA THR A 118 22.97 -0.55 -1.41
C THR A 118 22.14 -0.62 -2.68
N LEU A 119 21.63 0.51 -3.13
CA LEU A 119 20.88 0.56 -4.37
C LEU A 119 21.68 1.38 -5.39
N HIS A 120 21.81 0.81 -6.59
CA HIS A 120 22.57 1.38 -7.69
C HIS A 120 21.61 1.70 -8.82
N VAL A 121 21.53 2.97 -9.21
CA VAL A 121 20.61 3.47 -10.24
C VAL A 121 21.40 3.88 -11.47
N HIS A 122 20.87 3.62 -12.65
CA HIS A 122 21.48 4.06 -13.90
C HIS A 122 21.59 5.60 -13.95
N LYS A 123 22.72 6.13 -14.45
CA LYS A 123 23.01 7.58 -14.46
C LYS A 123 21.91 8.44 -15.08
N SER A 124 21.22 7.95 -16.11
CA SER A 124 20.10 8.67 -16.76
C SER A 124 18.86 8.83 -15.88
N ASN A 125 18.75 8.05 -14.81
CA ASN A 125 17.60 7.99 -13.93
C ASN A 125 17.92 8.45 -12.50
N LEU A 126 19.12 8.99 -12.26
CA LEU A 126 19.61 9.34 -10.93
C LEU A 126 18.78 10.46 -10.29
N GLU A 127 18.49 11.54 -11.01
CA GLU A 127 17.69 12.66 -10.48
C GLU A 127 16.26 12.22 -10.15
N GLU A 128 15.65 11.41 -11.03
CA GLU A 128 14.28 10.92 -10.84
C GLU A 128 14.19 9.91 -9.69
N ALA A 129 15.19 9.03 -9.56
CA ALA A 129 15.28 8.14 -8.41
C ALA A 129 15.47 8.90 -7.10
N HIS A 130 16.31 9.95 -7.08
CA HIS A 130 16.43 10.80 -5.90
C HIS A 130 15.14 11.52 -5.57
N ARG A 131 14.43 12.07 -6.57
CA ARG A 131 13.14 12.72 -6.35
C ARG A 131 12.13 11.76 -5.70
N LEU A 132 11.96 10.57 -6.27
CA LEU A 132 11.02 9.57 -5.75
C LEU A 132 11.40 9.07 -4.36
N LEU A 133 12.70 8.83 -4.13
CA LEU A 133 13.16 8.36 -2.83
C LEU A 133 13.08 9.47 -1.78
N ASP A 134 13.41 10.72 -2.12
CA ASP A 134 13.35 11.84 -1.17
C ASP A 134 11.90 12.28 -0.86
N GLU A 135 10.93 11.88 -1.67
CA GLU A 135 9.49 12.01 -1.35
C GLU A 135 9.07 11.08 -0.21
N HIS A 136 9.62 9.87 -0.16
CA HIS A 136 9.17 8.81 0.75
C HIS A 136 10.17 8.45 1.85
N PHE A 137 11.43 8.81 1.72
CA PHE A 137 12.52 8.47 2.64
C PHE A 137 13.26 9.74 3.09
N ASP A 138 13.61 9.77 4.36
CA ASP A 138 14.55 10.72 4.93
C ASP A 138 15.95 10.08 5.06
N LYS A 139 16.97 10.92 4.92
CA LYS A 139 18.39 10.53 4.99
C LYS A 139 18.90 10.79 6.40
N ALA A 140 19.01 9.75 7.23
CA ALA A 140 19.46 9.86 8.61
C ALA A 140 20.46 8.75 8.96
N ASP A 141 21.55 9.09 9.65
CA ASP A 141 22.58 8.14 10.11
C ASP A 141 23.17 7.22 9.01
N GLY A 142 23.22 7.72 7.77
CA GLY A 142 23.70 6.93 6.62
C GLY A 142 22.70 5.88 6.12
N LEU A 143 21.44 5.94 6.57
CA LEU A 143 20.32 5.10 6.13
C LEU A 143 19.24 5.94 5.44
N TYR A 144 18.58 5.33 4.45
CA TYR A 144 17.26 5.79 4.01
C TYR A 144 16.22 5.24 4.98
N GLN A 145 15.52 6.13 5.69
CA GLN A 145 14.45 5.79 6.62
C GLN A 145 13.12 6.26 6.03
N LEU A 146 12.11 5.40 6.01
CA LEU A 146 10.81 5.79 5.47
C LEU A 146 10.20 6.96 6.28
N ARG A 147 9.87 8.07 5.61
CA ARG A 147 9.32 9.31 6.20
C ARG A 147 8.01 9.06 6.96
N CYS A 148 7.23 8.06 6.54
CA CYS A 148 5.98 7.67 7.20
C CYS A 148 6.11 6.34 7.98
N SER A 149 7.25 6.08 8.62
CA SER A 149 7.45 4.85 9.40
C SER A 149 6.84 4.90 10.80
N GLY A 150 6.65 6.09 11.36
CA GLY A 150 6.12 6.26 12.71
C GLY A 150 4.62 6.02 12.80
N ALA A 151 4.18 5.37 13.89
CA ALA A 151 2.76 5.17 14.19
C ALA A 151 1.98 6.49 14.16
N ARG A 152 2.58 7.55 14.71
CA ARG A 152 2.02 8.91 14.74
C ARG A 152 1.88 9.54 13.36
N ASP A 153 2.84 9.34 12.47
CA ASP A 153 2.78 9.92 11.12
C ASP A 153 1.74 9.20 10.26
N ARG A 154 1.68 7.86 10.39
CA ARG A 154 0.57 7.06 9.82
C ARG A 154 -0.78 7.50 10.34
N LEU A 155 -0.86 7.80 11.64
CA LEU A 155 -2.08 8.31 12.25
C LEU A 155 -2.45 9.68 11.68
N LYS A 156 -1.52 10.63 11.54
CA LYS A 156 -1.79 11.97 10.98
C LYS A 156 -2.36 11.93 9.56
N VAL A 157 -1.90 11.01 8.73
CA VAL A 157 -2.37 10.87 7.34
C VAL A 157 -3.60 9.96 7.21
N PHE A 158 -4.06 9.34 8.30
CA PHE A 158 -5.22 8.47 8.31
C PHE A 158 -6.51 9.26 8.04
N SER A 159 -7.27 8.80 7.05
CA SER A 159 -8.50 9.44 6.59
C SER A 159 -9.72 8.67 7.10
N PHE A 160 -10.46 9.29 8.02
CA PHE A 160 -11.70 8.71 8.57
C PHE A 160 -12.83 8.64 7.52
N SER A 161 -12.84 9.55 6.54
CA SER A 161 -13.85 9.57 5.48
C SER A 161 -13.79 8.37 4.53
N ASP A 162 -12.63 7.71 4.44
CA ASP A 162 -12.45 6.58 3.53
C ASP A 162 -12.86 5.24 4.14
N ILE A 163 -13.16 5.22 5.45
CA ILE A 163 -13.55 3.99 6.16
C ILE A 163 -15.03 3.71 5.94
N ARG A 164 -15.30 2.60 5.26
CA ARG A 164 -16.64 2.07 5.05
C ARG A 164 -16.90 0.96 6.05
N ILE A 165 -17.70 1.24 7.07
CA ILE A 165 -18.20 0.24 8.01
C ILE A 165 -19.54 -0.28 7.49
N THR A 166 -19.65 -1.59 7.30
CA THR A 166 -20.94 -2.21 6.95
C THR A 166 -21.86 -2.32 8.16
N ASP A 167 -23.17 -2.47 7.95
CA ASP A 167 -24.14 -2.63 9.05
C ASP A 167 -23.87 -3.83 9.96
N VAL A 168 -23.23 -4.87 9.41
CA VAL A 168 -22.82 -6.07 10.17
C VAL A 168 -21.66 -5.71 11.08
N GLU A 169 -20.66 -5.04 10.52
CA GLU A 169 -19.46 -4.62 11.24
C GLU A 169 -19.73 -3.55 12.31
N ALA A 170 -20.72 -2.69 12.09
CA ALA A 170 -21.13 -1.67 13.05
C ALA A 170 -21.75 -2.26 14.32
N LYS A 171 -22.32 -3.47 14.24
CA LYS A 171 -22.96 -4.16 15.38
C LYS A 171 -22.04 -5.14 16.09
N GLU A 172 -20.86 -5.38 15.54
CA GLU A 172 -19.88 -6.28 16.11
C GLU A 172 -19.23 -5.65 17.35
N LYS A 173 -19.18 -6.42 18.45
CA LYS A 173 -18.46 -6.05 19.65
C LYS A 173 -17.10 -6.73 19.64
N ILE A 174 -16.06 -5.94 19.77
CA ILE A 174 -14.66 -6.35 19.76
C ILE A 174 -14.16 -6.30 21.19
N GLU A 175 -13.54 -7.38 21.64
CA GLU A 175 -12.84 -7.39 22.93
C GLU A 175 -11.51 -6.66 22.77
N VAL A 176 -11.32 -5.59 23.55
CA VAL A 176 -10.15 -4.72 23.49
C VAL A 176 -9.38 -4.84 24.79
N VAL A 177 -8.07 -5.02 24.69
CA VAL A 177 -7.17 -5.05 25.84
C VAL A 177 -6.31 -3.79 25.82
N LEU A 178 -6.59 -2.89 26.77
CA LEU A 178 -5.78 -1.69 27.03
C LEU A 178 -5.26 -1.76 28.46
N SER A 179 -4.00 -1.40 28.63
CA SER A 179 -3.39 -1.13 29.93
C SER A 179 -4.03 0.10 30.59
N GLU A 180 -3.90 0.20 31.91
CA GLU A 180 -4.44 1.35 32.66
C GLU A 180 -3.78 2.69 32.26
N ASP A 181 -2.51 2.63 31.84
CA ASP A 181 -1.79 3.81 31.34
C ASP A 181 -2.37 4.27 30.00
N GLU A 182 -2.58 3.35 29.04
CA GLU A 182 -3.23 3.66 27.76
C GLU A 182 -4.64 4.23 27.95
N LYS A 183 -5.45 3.61 28.83
CA LYS A 183 -6.80 4.11 29.16
C LYS A 183 -6.71 5.53 29.71
N SER A 184 -5.79 5.79 30.65
CA SER A 184 -5.63 7.10 31.28
C SER A 184 -5.25 8.17 30.26
N VAL A 185 -4.40 7.83 29.28
CA VAL A 185 -4.03 8.74 28.20
C VAL A 185 -5.22 9.05 27.29
N ILE A 186 -5.96 8.02 26.86
CA ILE A 186 -7.14 8.19 26.01
C ILE A 186 -8.23 9.01 26.74
N ILE A 187 -8.50 8.73 28.01
CA ILE A 187 -9.47 9.48 28.83
C ILE A 187 -9.03 10.93 28.99
N LYS A 188 -7.75 11.19 29.27
CA LYS A 188 -7.20 12.55 29.41
C LYS A 188 -7.43 13.36 28.12
N TYR A 189 -7.04 12.80 26.98
CA TYR A 189 -7.17 13.49 25.70
C TYR A 189 -8.62 13.57 25.22
N GLY A 190 -9.46 12.56 25.48
CA GLY A 190 -10.88 12.58 25.18
C GLY A 190 -11.63 13.68 25.94
N ASN A 191 -11.40 13.81 27.25
CA ASN A 191 -11.99 14.89 28.05
C ASN A 191 -11.53 16.28 27.59
N ARG A 192 -10.26 16.39 27.17
CA ARG A 192 -9.74 17.63 26.60
C ARG A 192 -10.39 17.95 25.26
N LEU A 193 -10.59 16.96 24.40
CA LEU A 193 -11.26 17.12 23.10
C LEU A 193 -12.69 17.61 23.29
N LEU A 194 -13.45 17.04 24.23
CA LEU A 194 -14.80 17.52 24.57
C LEU A 194 -14.84 19.00 25.00
N SER A 195 -13.78 19.48 25.63
CA SER A 195 -13.69 20.87 26.13
C SER A 195 -13.20 21.85 25.07
N GLU A 196 -12.47 21.38 24.06
CA GLU A 196 -11.75 22.19 23.07
C GLU A 196 -12.21 21.96 21.63
N ALA A 197 -13.23 21.13 21.40
CA ALA A 197 -13.67 20.69 20.06
C ALA A 197 -13.90 21.85 19.09
N ASP A 198 -14.71 22.85 19.47
CA ASP A 198 -14.98 24.02 18.63
C ASP A 198 -13.69 24.77 18.24
N GLN A 199 -12.72 24.86 19.16
CA GLN A 199 -11.45 25.53 18.90
C GLN A 199 -10.55 24.71 17.97
N ILE A 200 -10.59 23.38 18.10
CA ILE A 200 -9.81 22.47 17.26
C ILE A 200 -10.34 22.51 15.83
N GLU A 201 -11.67 22.51 15.64
CA GLU A 201 -12.27 22.62 14.31
C GLU A 201 -11.90 23.94 13.63
N GLU A 202 -11.95 25.05 14.37
CA GLU A 202 -11.54 26.37 13.87
C GLU A 202 -10.05 26.49 13.58
N GLN A 203 -9.17 25.98 14.46
CA GLN A 203 -7.72 26.14 14.33
C GLN A 203 -7.10 25.19 13.32
N GLN A 204 -7.64 23.97 13.20
CA GLN A 204 -7.10 22.93 12.33
C GLN A 204 -7.85 22.81 11.00
N GLU A 205 -8.87 23.66 10.77
CA GLU A 205 -9.76 23.62 9.59
C GLU A 205 -10.28 22.20 9.30
N ARG A 206 -10.61 21.47 10.37
CA ARG A 206 -10.95 20.05 10.35
C ARG A 206 -12.30 19.82 10.99
N VAL A 207 -13.03 18.82 10.49
CA VAL A 207 -14.25 18.28 11.13
C VAL A 207 -13.88 17.09 12.03
N LEU A 208 -14.48 17.03 13.22
CA LEU A 208 -14.43 15.84 14.07
C LEU A 208 -15.53 14.85 13.66
N PHE A 209 -15.14 13.65 13.23
CA PHE A 209 -16.07 12.67 12.65
C PHE A 209 -16.89 11.91 13.69
N TYR A 210 -16.31 11.63 14.86
CA TYR A 210 -16.87 10.79 15.91
C TYR A 210 -17.06 11.55 17.22
N TYR A 211 -17.23 12.87 17.15
CA TYR A 211 -17.42 13.74 18.33
C TYR A 211 -18.52 13.23 19.27
N ASP A 212 -19.67 12.85 18.71
CA ASP A 212 -20.83 12.36 19.47
C ASP A 212 -20.55 11.05 20.25
N CYS A 213 -19.49 10.31 19.88
CA CYS A 213 -19.13 9.04 20.51
C CYS A 213 -18.09 9.20 21.64
N ILE A 214 -17.45 10.36 21.78
CA ILE A 214 -16.33 10.55 22.72
C ILE A 214 -16.77 10.31 24.17
N GLU A 215 -17.91 10.86 24.60
CA GLU A 215 -18.41 10.68 25.96
C GLU A 215 -18.64 9.19 26.28
N GLN A 216 -19.27 8.45 25.36
CA GLN A 216 -19.55 7.03 25.52
C GLN A 216 -18.26 6.21 25.61
N VAL A 217 -17.23 6.56 24.82
CA VAL A 217 -15.92 5.90 24.89
C VAL A 217 -15.26 6.13 26.23
N ILE A 218 -15.27 7.36 26.75
CA ILE A 218 -14.70 7.69 28.06
C ILE A 218 -15.40 6.90 29.18
N GLU A 219 -16.73 6.91 29.21
CA GLU A 219 -17.50 6.15 30.21
C GLU A 219 -17.20 4.64 30.15
N SER A 220 -17.01 4.11 28.93
CA SER A 220 -16.67 2.69 28.72
C SER A 220 -15.27 2.37 29.26
N LEU A 221 -14.31 3.26 29.06
CA LEU A 221 -12.93 3.12 29.55
C LEU A 221 -12.86 3.20 31.08
N GLU A 222 -13.67 4.06 31.71
CA GLU A 222 -13.70 4.22 33.17
C GLU A 222 -14.39 3.05 33.89
N SER A 223 -15.41 2.45 33.28
CA SER A 223 -16.26 1.44 33.93
C SER A 223 -15.84 -0.02 33.66
N GLY A 224 -15.06 -0.26 32.60
CA GLY A 224 -14.81 -1.60 32.06
C GLY A 224 -13.62 -2.35 32.69
N LYS A 225 -13.90 -3.47 33.38
CA LYS A 225 -12.89 -4.52 33.63
C LYS A 225 -12.56 -5.34 32.37
N VAL A 226 -13.52 -5.46 31.46
CA VAL A 226 -13.39 -6.04 30.11
C VAL A 226 -14.00 -5.04 29.16
N LEU A 227 -13.22 -4.55 28.19
CA LEU A 227 -13.67 -3.54 27.23
C LEU A 227 -14.24 -4.24 26.01
N MET A 228 -15.55 -4.07 25.80
CA MET A 228 -16.24 -4.52 24.60
C MET A 228 -16.65 -3.28 23.80
N MET A 229 -15.95 -3.03 22.70
CA MET A 229 -16.07 -1.81 21.91
C MET A 229 -16.57 -2.10 20.50
N TYR A 230 -17.33 -1.18 19.94
CA TYR A 230 -17.70 -1.20 18.53
C TYR A 230 -16.57 -0.61 17.68
N ARG A 231 -16.62 -0.85 16.35
CA ARG A 231 -15.66 -0.21 15.43
C ARG A 231 -15.70 1.31 15.50
N SER A 232 -16.88 1.90 15.71
CA SER A 232 -17.02 3.35 15.93
C SER A 232 -16.24 3.84 17.14
N ASP A 233 -16.23 3.06 18.23
CA ASP A 233 -15.51 3.41 19.46
C ASP A 233 -14.01 3.41 19.20
N LEU A 234 -13.50 2.41 18.47
CA LEU A 234 -12.09 2.31 18.07
C LEU A 234 -11.67 3.47 17.14
N LEU A 235 -12.54 3.88 16.22
CA LEU A 235 -12.30 5.05 15.36
C LEU A 235 -12.33 6.35 16.16
N THR A 236 -13.20 6.44 17.15
CA THR A 236 -13.23 7.58 18.09
C THR A 236 -11.91 7.67 18.86
N ILE A 237 -11.38 6.55 19.34
CA ILE A 237 -10.06 6.51 20.00
C ILE A 237 -8.97 6.99 19.03
N LEU A 238 -8.95 6.47 17.80
CA LEU A 238 -7.98 6.91 16.79
C LEU A 238 -8.11 8.42 16.50
N GLU A 239 -9.31 8.97 16.44
CA GLU A 239 -9.53 10.39 16.20
C GLU A 239 -9.00 11.24 17.37
N ILE A 240 -9.28 10.85 18.61
CA ILE A 240 -8.72 11.49 19.81
C ILE A 240 -7.19 11.50 19.73
N LEU A 241 -6.57 10.36 19.43
CA LEU A 241 -5.12 10.26 19.35
C LEU A 241 -4.56 11.08 18.17
N GLN A 242 -5.25 11.12 17.03
CA GLN A 242 -4.78 11.85 15.85
C GLN A 242 -4.69 13.35 16.11
N VAL A 243 -5.65 13.92 16.84
CA VAL A 243 -5.66 15.35 17.21
C VAL A 243 -4.43 15.74 18.03
N TYR A 244 -4.01 14.89 18.96
CA TYR A 244 -2.97 15.24 19.95
C TYR A 244 -1.61 14.58 19.73
N CYS A 245 -1.47 13.64 18.80
CA CYS A 245 -0.21 12.90 18.57
C CYS A 245 0.99 13.78 18.16
N GLY A 246 0.74 15.03 17.76
CA GLY A 246 1.77 16.03 17.45
C GLY A 246 2.27 16.84 18.64
N GLU A 247 1.65 16.72 19.83
CA GLU A 247 2.06 17.49 21.00
C GLU A 247 3.40 16.99 21.59
N PRO A 248 4.28 17.88 22.08
CA PRO A 248 5.57 17.50 22.66
C PRO A 248 5.45 16.53 23.84
N ASP A 249 4.38 16.64 24.62
CA ASP A 249 4.12 15.82 25.81
C ASP A 249 3.28 14.56 25.48
N PHE A 250 3.05 14.25 24.21
CA PHE A 250 2.30 13.06 23.81
C PHE A 250 3.12 11.79 24.11
N PRO A 251 2.58 10.85 24.92
CA PRO A 251 3.33 9.68 25.38
C PRO A 251 3.80 8.76 24.23
N SER A 252 5.05 8.28 24.29
CA SER A 252 5.67 7.42 23.25
C SER A 252 5.21 5.97 23.28
N ASP A 253 4.76 5.50 24.44
CA ASP A 253 4.13 4.18 24.62
C ASP A 253 2.84 4.01 23.81
N MET A 254 2.14 5.12 23.49
CA MET A 254 0.96 5.10 22.63
C MET A 254 1.25 4.69 21.18
N ASP A 255 2.50 4.66 20.72
CA ASP A 255 2.85 4.30 19.35
C ASP A 255 2.47 2.83 19.02
N GLU A 256 2.52 1.93 20.01
CA GLU A 256 2.09 0.55 19.86
C GLU A 256 0.56 0.47 19.73
N THR A 257 -0.18 1.16 20.61
CA THR A 257 -1.64 1.26 20.57
C THR A 257 -2.12 1.81 19.23
N ILE A 258 -1.50 2.90 18.76
CA ILE A 258 -1.81 3.52 17.47
C ILE A 258 -1.56 2.53 16.33
N SER A 259 -0.41 1.84 16.34
CA SER A 259 -0.07 0.86 15.32
C SER A 259 -1.07 -0.30 15.25
N SER A 260 -1.46 -0.84 16.41
CA SER A 260 -2.45 -1.92 16.51
C SER A 260 -3.83 -1.49 16.03
N LEU A 261 -4.29 -0.30 16.46
CA LEU A 261 -5.59 0.24 16.04
C LEU A 261 -5.61 0.54 14.54
N LEU A 262 -4.56 1.15 13.99
CA LEU A 262 -4.45 1.37 12.55
C LEU A 262 -4.39 0.05 11.78
N GLY A 263 -3.64 -0.94 12.28
CA GLY A 263 -3.58 -2.29 11.69
C GLY A 263 -4.96 -2.91 11.53
N PHE A 264 -5.79 -2.82 12.57
CA PHE A 264 -7.16 -3.33 12.54
C PHE A 264 -8.04 -2.76 11.40
N PHE A 265 -7.80 -1.51 10.96
CA PHE A 265 -8.56 -0.88 9.88
C PHE A 265 -7.86 -0.89 8.51
N THR A 266 -6.56 -1.18 8.47
CA THR A 266 -5.75 -1.11 7.24
C THR A 266 -5.36 -2.48 6.68
N GLU A 267 -5.48 -3.55 7.47
CA GLU A 267 -5.32 -4.93 6.99
C GLU A 267 -6.60 -5.42 6.29
N VAL A 268 -6.72 -5.14 4.98
CA VAL A 268 -7.68 -5.76 4.05
C VAL A 268 -6.93 -6.26 2.83
#